data_AF-K2C4S0-F1
#
_entry.id   AF-K2C4S0-F1
#
_cell.length_a   1.000
_cell.length_b   1.000
_cell.length_c   1.000
_cell.angle_alpha   90.00
_cell.angle_beta   90.00
_cell.angle_gamma   90.00
#
_symmetry.space_group_name_H-M   'P 1'
#
loop_
_entity.id
_entity.type
_entity.pdbx_description
1 polymer ?
#
loop_
_entity_poly.entity_id
_entity_poly.type
_entity_poly.pdbx_seq_one_letter_code
_entity_poly.pdbx_strand_id
1 'polypeptide(L)'
;PAKTVVYMATRGGAKATHIENITGSIAPGKRADMILVDIEPVHNAPRFMRDPDGAYSQLVYATKSTDVTHVMVNGAWLMKERQLLTVDESSLLAEAKVFAAKVDKFLSEREQSLLSKLVAIGGATQEESFEIQTKVKVDDINAVLEKINLPEIIIEQKKHYKQFDTYFKFNNTEEMIRYREDELLDDKGAVKSVRPRLTMIGDSKHGVHPESKVLLSRSRYIAQAGNSLRFYREYFRPDSMFEIQKDRQRFHVSFKGIKFFINVDTMVQPEIGKFVEIKSKTWSRIDAEQKTRLIASLLAFLGLEAQSAIHQDYHELKN
;
A
#
# COMPACT_ATOMS: atom_id res chain seq x y z
N PRO A 1 39.87 26.91 0.67
CA PRO A 1 38.90 25.78 0.50
C PRO A 1 38.53 25.48 -0.96
N ALA A 2 38.08 26.47 -1.74
CA ALA A 2 37.64 26.27 -3.13
C ALA A 2 38.69 25.59 -4.03
N LYS A 3 39.95 26.02 -3.96
CA LYS A 3 41.07 25.39 -4.68
C LYS A 3 41.23 23.90 -4.37
N THR A 4 41.05 23.52 -3.09
CA THR A 4 41.05 22.12 -2.66
C THR A 4 39.87 21.35 -3.25
N VAL A 5 38.68 21.95 -3.34
CA VAL A 5 37.50 21.33 -3.98
C VAL A 5 37.76 21.07 -5.46
N VAL A 6 38.31 22.04 -6.20
CA VAL A 6 38.66 21.84 -7.62
C VAL A 6 39.74 20.78 -7.79
N TYR A 7 40.73 20.73 -6.89
CA TYR A 7 41.70 19.62 -6.88
C TYR A 7 41.01 18.28 -6.68
N MET A 8 40.13 18.14 -5.69
CA MET A 8 39.39 16.89 -5.43
C MET A 8 38.50 16.48 -6.62
N ALA A 9 37.89 17.44 -7.32
CA ALA A 9 37.07 17.18 -8.50
C ALA A 9 37.89 16.81 -9.76
N THR A 10 39.20 17.06 -9.77
CA THR A 10 40.09 16.84 -10.93
C THR A 10 41.21 15.86 -10.60
N ARG A 11 42.43 16.35 -10.34
CA ARG A 11 43.63 15.56 -10.07
C ARG A 11 43.48 14.64 -8.86
N GLY A 12 42.87 15.14 -7.80
CA GLY A 12 42.62 14.41 -6.56
C GLY A 12 41.66 13.25 -6.79
N GLY A 13 40.57 13.48 -7.53
CA GLY A 13 39.60 12.45 -7.89
C GLY A 13 40.21 11.37 -8.77
N ALA A 14 40.97 11.77 -9.81
CA ALA A 14 41.67 10.82 -10.68
C ALA A 14 42.69 9.96 -9.91
N LYS A 15 43.41 10.55 -8.94
CA LYS A 15 44.32 9.83 -8.06
C LYS A 15 43.58 8.86 -7.12
N ALA A 16 42.46 9.28 -6.56
CA ALA A 16 41.65 8.43 -5.68
C ALA A 16 41.09 7.20 -6.41
N THR A 17 40.82 7.33 -7.71
CA THR A 17 40.34 6.22 -8.56
C THR A 17 41.45 5.50 -9.34
N HIS A 18 42.73 5.80 -9.07
CA HIS A 18 43.90 5.18 -9.71
C HIS A 18 43.95 5.35 -11.24
N ILE A 19 43.40 6.44 -11.76
CA ILE A 19 43.40 6.80 -13.19
C ILE A 19 44.15 8.11 -13.47
N GLU A 20 44.98 8.57 -12.53
CA GLU A 20 45.74 9.82 -12.66
C GLU A 20 46.70 9.81 -13.86
N ASN A 21 47.11 8.62 -14.33
CA ASN A 21 47.92 8.48 -15.54
C ASN A 21 47.07 8.63 -16.83
N ILE A 22 45.75 8.57 -16.72
CA ILE A 22 44.80 8.66 -17.85
C ILE A 22 44.16 10.05 -17.90
N THR A 23 43.70 10.61 -16.78
CA THR A 23 42.98 11.90 -16.73
C THR A 23 43.24 12.66 -15.41
N GLY A 24 42.47 13.72 -15.17
CA GLY A 24 42.55 14.60 -14.00
C GLY A 24 43.47 15.80 -14.19
N SER A 25 44.26 15.84 -15.26
CA SER A 25 45.10 16.98 -15.63
C SER A 25 45.30 17.04 -17.14
N ILE A 26 45.38 18.25 -17.71
CA ILE A 26 45.73 18.46 -19.12
C ILE A 26 47.26 18.41 -19.25
N ALA A 27 47.76 17.29 -19.77
CA ALA A 27 49.18 17.04 -20.01
C ALA A 27 49.36 16.08 -21.19
N PRO A 28 50.48 16.15 -21.93
CA PRO A 28 50.77 15.18 -23.00
C PRO A 28 50.66 13.73 -22.51
N GLY A 29 50.01 12.88 -23.30
CA GLY A 29 49.77 11.46 -22.97
C GLY A 29 48.53 11.18 -22.13
N LYS A 30 47.83 12.22 -21.63
CA LYS A 30 46.55 12.07 -20.91
C LYS A 30 45.35 12.44 -21.78
N ARG A 31 44.17 11.95 -21.40
CA ARG A 31 42.89 12.34 -22.00
C ARG A 31 42.62 13.82 -21.73
N ALA A 32 42.21 14.53 -22.78
CA ALA A 32 41.79 15.92 -22.66
C ALA A 32 40.31 15.98 -22.29
N ASP A 33 40.04 16.05 -20.98
CA ASP A 33 38.72 16.25 -20.40
C ASP A 33 38.62 17.70 -19.88
N MET A 34 37.82 18.54 -20.53
CA MET A 34 37.77 19.98 -20.28
C MET A 34 36.37 20.54 -20.36
N ILE A 35 36.13 21.60 -19.58
CA ILE A 35 34.97 22.46 -19.73
C ILE A 35 35.41 23.91 -19.86
N LEU A 36 34.68 24.70 -20.65
CA LEU A 36 34.77 26.17 -20.60
C LEU A 36 33.57 26.68 -19.82
N VAL A 37 33.82 27.62 -18.93
CA VAL A 37 32.82 28.22 -18.06
C VAL A 37 32.79 29.73 -18.32
N ASP A 38 31.60 30.23 -18.64
CA ASP A 38 31.31 31.64 -18.79
C ASP A 38 31.07 32.28 -17.42
N ILE A 39 31.91 33.23 -17.04
CA ILE A 39 31.85 33.93 -15.76
C ILE A 39 31.27 35.35 -15.89
N GLU A 40 30.77 35.71 -17.07
CA GLU A 40 30.13 36.99 -17.34
C GLU A 40 28.69 37.16 -16.81
N PRO A 41 27.86 36.10 -16.67
CA PRO A 41 26.47 36.25 -16.24
C PRO A 41 26.31 37.04 -14.94
N VAL A 42 25.19 37.74 -14.81
CA VAL A 42 24.91 38.65 -13.68
C VAL A 42 24.97 37.92 -12.32
N HIS A 43 24.52 36.67 -12.23
CA HIS A 43 24.60 35.90 -10.98
C HIS A 43 26.03 35.55 -10.57
N ASN A 44 27.00 35.73 -11.48
CA ASN A 44 28.42 35.54 -11.24
C ASN A 44 29.13 36.88 -10.88
N ALA A 45 28.42 38.01 -10.81
CA ALA A 45 28.98 39.31 -10.41
C ALA A 45 28.74 39.62 -8.92
N PRO A 46 29.60 40.44 -8.26
CA PRO A 46 30.84 41.03 -8.76
C PRO A 46 32.03 40.05 -8.75
N ARG A 47 33.03 40.33 -9.60
CA ARG A 47 34.28 39.54 -9.68
C ARG A 47 35.42 40.28 -9.00
N PHE A 48 36.13 39.61 -8.12
CA PHE A 48 37.26 40.20 -7.39
C PHE A 48 38.59 39.64 -7.91
N MET A 49 39.47 40.54 -8.35
CA MET A 49 40.77 40.16 -8.96
C MET A 49 41.96 40.28 -7.98
N ARG A 50 41.73 40.65 -6.72
CA ARG A 50 42.84 40.88 -5.76
C ARG A 50 43.61 39.62 -5.40
N ASP A 51 42.92 38.48 -5.42
CA ASP A 51 43.47 37.19 -5.02
C ASP A 51 43.78 36.36 -6.28
N PRO A 52 45.03 35.94 -6.49
CA PRO A 52 45.40 35.11 -7.64
C PRO A 52 44.67 33.75 -7.67
N ASP A 53 44.21 33.24 -6.53
CA ASP A 53 43.40 32.02 -6.43
C ASP A 53 41.88 32.30 -6.48
N GLY A 54 41.47 33.56 -6.70
CA GLY A 54 40.07 34.00 -6.70
C GLY A 54 39.18 33.27 -7.71
N ALA A 55 39.75 32.85 -8.85
CA ALA A 55 39.04 32.08 -9.89
C ALA A 55 38.47 30.75 -9.36
N TYR A 56 39.14 30.09 -8.41
CA TYR A 56 38.61 28.87 -7.80
C TYR A 56 37.35 29.14 -6.98
N SER A 57 37.34 30.23 -6.22
CA SER A 57 36.17 30.64 -5.43
C SER A 57 35.01 31.04 -6.35
N GLN A 58 35.32 31.76 -7.44
CA GLN A 58 34.34 32.13 -8.46
C GLN A 58 33.66 30.88 -9.07
N LEU A 59 34.46 29.89 -9.45
CA LEU A 59 33.99 28.64 -10.03
C LEU A 59 33.20 27.78 -9.04
N VAL A 60 33.64 27.67 -7.78
CA VAL A 60 33.02 26.76 -6.80
C VAL A 60 31.75 27.35 -6.19
N TYR A 61 31.72 28.67 -5.96
CA TYR A 61 30.64 29.29 -5.18
C TYR A 61 29.66 30.12 -6.01
N ALA A 62 30.04 30.64 -7.18
CA ALA A 62 29.19 31.53 -7.97
C ALA A 62 28.70 30.91 -9.29
N THR A 63 29.42 29.93 -9.86
CA THR A 63 29.06 29.30 -11.13
C THR A 63 27.92 28.28 -11.01
N LYS A 64 27.11 28.17 -12.06
CA LYS A 64 26.07 27.15 -12.26
C LYS A 64 26.39 26.25 -13.46
N SER A 65 25.71 25.12 -13.58
CA SER A 65 25.85 24.22 -14.74
C SER A 65 25.54 24.91 -16.07
N THR A 66 24.61 25.87 -16.09
CA THR A 66 24.23 26.67 -17.27
C THR A 66 25.34 27.59 -17.80
N ASP A 67 26.35 27.84 -16.97
CA ASP A 67 27.48 28.69 -17.32
C ASP A 67 28.53 27.90 -18.13
N VAL A 68 28.44 26.57 -18.18
CA VAL A 68 29.30 25.75 -19.02
C VAL A 68 28.94 25.99 -20.49
N THR A 69 29.89 26.49 -21.27
CA THR A 69 29.70 26.79 -22.69
C THR A 69 30.23 25.68 -23.59
N HIS A 70 31.29 24.98 -23.17
CA HIS A 70 31.90 23.92 -23.94
C HIS A 70 32.23 22.72 -23.06
N VAL A 71 32.12 21.53 -23.62
CA VAL A 71 32.50 20.26 -22.98
C VAL A 71 33.33 19.45 -23.98
N MET A 72 34.52 19.08 -23.57
CA MET A 72 35.40 18.16 -24.27
C MET A 72 35.64 16.93 -23.40
N VAL A 73 35.55 15.75 -24.01
CA VAL A 73 35.89 14.48 -23.36
C VAL A 73 36.83 13.72 -24.26
N ASN A 74 37.96 13.28 -23.72
CA ASN A 74 39.00 12.55 -24.44
C ASN A 74 39.43 13.23 -25.77
N GLY A 75 39.54 14.56 -25.77
CA GLY A 75 39.92 15.32 -26.97
C GLY A 75 38.79 15.59 -27.97
N ALA A 76 37.60 15.00 -27.77
CA ALA A 76 36.44 15.21 -28.63
C ALA A 76 35.49 16.24 -28.00
N TRP A 77 35.09 17.24 -28.78
CA TRP A 77 34.08 18.20 -28.35
C TRP A 77 32.69 17.54 -28.36
N LEU A 78 32.06 17.46 -27.19
CA LEU A 78 30.67 17.00 -27.05
C LEU A 78 29.68 18.17 -27.10
N MET A 79 30.13 19.36 -26.68
CA MET A 79 29.35 20.59 -26.70
C MET A 79 30.24 21.78 -27.02
N LYS A 80 29.78 22.70 -27.88
CA LYS A 80 30.42 23.99 -28.14
C LYS A 80 29.38 25.10 -28.16
N GLU A 81 29.67 26.24 -27.56
CA GLU A 81 28.75 27.38 -27.49
C GLU A 81 27.33 26.99 -27.02
N ARG A 82 27.25 26.05 -26.07
CA ARG A 82 26.01 25.44 -25.55
C ARG A 82 25.19 24.63 -26.57
N GLN A 83 25.77 24.28 -27.72
CA GLN A 83 25.20 23.37 -28.72
C GLN A 83 25.81 21.98 -28.59
N LEU A 84 24.99 20.95 -28.41
CA LEU A 84 25.43 19.55 -28.37
C LEU A 84 25.85 19.09 -29.78
N LEU A 85 26.97 18.38 -29.87
CA LEU A 85 27.56 17.94 -31.15
C LEU A 85 27.37 16.45 -31.42
N THR A 86 26.95 15.68 -30.42
CA THR A 86 26.91 14.21 -30.48
C THR A 86 25.52 13.63 -30.27
N VAL A 87 24.50 14.47 -30.09
CA VAL A 87 23.11 14.05 -29.86
C VAL A 87 22.21 14.90 -30.73
N ASP A 88 21.30 14.24 -31.47
CA ASP A 88 20.16 14.92 -32.09
C ASP A 88 19.06 15.04 -31.04
N GLU A 89 18.94 16.22 -30.43
CA GLU A 89 17.93 16.50 -29.40
C GLU A 89 16.51 16.31 -29.93
N SER A 90 16.26 16.63 -31.20
CA SER A 90 14.93 16.52 -31.80
C SER A 90 14.54 15.05 -31.98
N SER A 91 15.45 14.22 -32.48
CA SER A 91 15.25 12.77 -32.56
C SER A 91 15.07 12.14 -31.19
N LEU A 92 15.93 12.49 -30.23
CA LEU A 92 15.87 11.95 -28.87
C LEU A 92 14.54 12.29 -28.17
N LEU A 93 14.05 13.53 -28.33
CA LEU A 93 12.75 13.94 -27.81
C LEU A 93 11.59 13.20 -28.49
N ALA A 94 11.70 12.89 -29.78
CA ALA A 94 10.68 12.09 -30.48
C ALA A 94 10.65 10.65 -29.94
N GLU A 95 11.81 10.02 -29.76
CA GLU A 95 11.93 8.69 -29.16
C GLU A 95 11.40 8.65 -27.72
N ALA A 96 11.74 9.68 -26.91
CA ALA A 96 11.25 9.82 -25.55
C ALA A 96 9.72 9.92 -25.49
N LYS A 97 9.09 10.63 -26.42
CA LYS A 97 7.61 10.70 -26.52
C LYS A 97 6.99 9.34 -26.83
N VAL A 98 7.60 8.57 -27.74
CA VAL A 98 7.14 7.19 -28.06
C VAL A 98 7.27 6.29 -26.83
N PHE A 99 8.36 6.40 -26.08
CA PHE A 99 8.53 5.64 -24.85
C PHE A 99 7.54 6.07 -23.76
N ALA A 100 7.31 7.37 -23.57
CA ALA A 100 6.30 7.89 -22.64
C ALA A 100 4.91 7.32 -22.95
N ALA A 101 4.51 7.28 -24.23
CA ALA A 101 3.23 6.68 -24.62
C ALA A 101 3.11 5.18 -24.26
N LYS A 102 4.23 4.42 -24.33
CA LYS A 102 4.25 3.01 -23.88
C LYS A 102 4.07 2.90 -22.36
N VAL A 103 4.72 3.78 -21.61
CA VAL A 103 4.57 3.87 -20.15
C VAL A 103 3.14 4.25 -19.78
N ASP A 104 2.56 5.25 -20.45
CA ASP A 104 1.18 5.69 -20.23
C ASP A 104 0.18 4.56 -20.50
N LYS A 105 0.36 3.81 -21.59
CA LYS A 105 -0.47 2.64 -21.90
C LYS A 105 -0.38 1.58 -20.80
N PHE A 106 0.83 1.22 -20.39
CA PHE A 106 1.06 0.26 -19.31
C PHE A 106 0.42 0.71 -17.99
N LEU A 107 0.59 1.98 -17.62
CA LEU A 107 -0.01 2.54 -16.41
C LEU A 107 -1.53 2.57 -16.50
N SER A 108 -2.11 2.93 -17.65
CA SER A 108 -3.56 2.94 -17.86
C SER A 108 -4.19 1.56 -17.70
N GLU A 109 -3.60 0.54 -18.32
CA GLU A 109 -4.05 -0.86 -18.18
C GLU A 109 -3.93 -1.34 -16.73
N ARG A 110 -2.84 -0.97 -16.04
CA ARG A 110 -2.63 -1.33 -14.63
C ARG A 110 -3.59 -0.61 -13.70
N GLU A 111 -3.89 0.66 -13.96
CA GLU A 111 -4.76 1.48 -13.12
C GLU A 111 -6.23 1.07 -13.17
N GLN A 112 -6.65 0.42 -14.26
CA GLN A 112 -8.00 -0.16 -14.36
C GLN A 112 -8.18 -1.38 -13.46
N SER A 113 -7.11 -2.10 -13.12
CA SER A 113 -7.17 -3.30 -12.28
C SER A 113 -6.89 -2.97 -10.81
N LEU A 114 -7.91 -3.08 -9.95
CA LEU A 114 -7.76 -2.92 -8.50
C LEU A 114 -6.79 -3.95 -7.92
N LEU A 115 -6.80 -5.17 -8.44
CA LEU A 115 -5.87 -6.22 -8.03
C LEU A 115 -4.42 -5.83 -8.36
N SER A 116 -4.17 -5.32 -9.57
CA SER A 116 -2.82 -4.91 -9.97
C SER A 116 -2.31 -3.75 -9.12
N LYS A 117 -3.19 -2.79 -8.80
CA LYS A 117 -2.91 -1.73 -7.82
C LYS A 117 -2.56 -2.31 -6.44
N LEU A 118 -3.35 -3.28 -5.95
CA LEU A 118 -3.13 -3.91 -4.64
C LEU A 118 -1.82 -4.71 -4.56
N VAL A 119 -1.48 -5.47 -5.61
CA VAL A 119 -0.23 -6.25 -5.70
C VAL A 119 0.98 -5.33 -5.62
N ALA A 120 0.95 -4.20 -6.32
CA ALA A 120 2.08 -3.27 -6.40
C ALA A 120 2.44 -2.60 -5.07
N ILE A 121 1.46 -2.37 -4.19
CA ILE A 121 1.66 -1.59 -2.94
C ILE A 121 1.92 -2.44 -1.70
N GLY A 122 1.53 -3.72 -1.69
CA GLY A 122 1.51 -4.47 -0.45
C GLY A 122 1.61 -5.98 -0.60
N GLY A 123 2.05 -6.47 -1.78
CA GLY A 123 2.23 -7.89 -2.05
C GLY A 123 0.94 -8.66 -1.79
N ALA A 124 -0.05 -8.51 -2.67
CA ALA A 124 -1.34 -9.13 -2.46
C ALA A 124 -1.21 -10.67 -2.49
N THR A 125 -1.64 -11.33 -1.43
CA THR A 125 -1.79 -12.78 -1.39
C THR A 125 -3.25 -13.16 -1.54
N GLN A 126 -3.51 -14.20 -2.33
CA GLN A 126 -4.83 -14.77 -2.46
C GLN A 126 -5.06 -15.73 -1.29
N GLU A 127 -6.12 -15.51 -0.51
CA GLU A 127 -6.60 -16.51 0.45
C GLU A 127 -7.74 -17.30 -0.22
N GLU A 128 -7.44 -18.48 -0.77
CA GLU A 128 -8.47 -19.40 -1.26
C GLU A 128 -8.98 -20.27 -0.10
N SER A 129 -9.98 -19.82 0.65
CA SER A 129 -10.66 -20.69 1.61
C SER A 129 -12.17 -20.50 1.54
N PHE A 130 -12.93 -21.56 1.80
CA PHE A 130 -14.35 -21.48 2.08
C PHE A 130 -14.51 -20.80 3.46
N GLU A 131 -14.89 -19.52 3.44
CA GLU A 131 -15.31 -18.81 4.63
C GLU A 131 -16.82 -19.01 4.81
N ILE A 132 -17.17 -19.65 5.92
CA ILE A 132 -18.53 -19.97 6.33
C ILE A 132 -18.88 -18.94 7.39
N GLN A 133 -19.90 -18.13 7.14
CA GLN A 133 -20.28 -17.03 8.01
C GLN A 133 -21.80 -16.96 8.15
N THR A 134 -22.26 -16.85 9.40
CA THR A 134 -23.65 -16.53 9.73
C THR A 134 -23.68 -15.37 10.72
N LYS A 135 -24.55 -14.40 10.48
CA LYS A 135 -24.73 -13.21 11.31
C LYS A 135 -26.17 -13.13 11.78
N VAL A 136 -26.39 -12.85 13.05
CA VAL A 136 -27.73 -12.69 13.63
C VAL A 136 -27.77 -11.38 14.40
N LYS A 137 -28.83 -10.58 14.21
CA LYS A 137 -29.06 -9.37 15.00
C LYS A 137 -29.61 -9.77 16.37
N VAL A 138 -29.13 -9.12 17.43
CA VAL A 138 -29.53 -9.41 18.81
C VAL A 138 -29.85 -8.13 19.55
N ASP A 139 -30.81 -8.18 20.48
CA ASP A 139 -31.15 -7.03 21.33
C ASP A 139 -30.25 -6.98 22.58
N ASP A 140 -30.02 -8.16 23.18
CA ASP A 140 -29.15 -8.34 24.33
C ASP A 140 -27.96 -9.24 24.02
N ILE A 141 -26.77 -8.67 24.17
CA ILE A 141 -25.50 -9.37 24.01
C ILE A 141 -25.20 -10.22 25.26
N ASN A 142 -25.66 -9.81 26.45
CA ASN A 142 -25.27 -10.46 27.70
C ASN A 142 -25.79 -11.89 27.77
N ALA A 143 -27.04 -12.12 27.36
CA ALA A 143 -27.59 -13.47 27.24
C ALA A 143 -26.74 -14.41 26.37
N VAL A 144 -26.11 -13.89 25.32
CA VAL A 144 -25.21 -14.67 24.45
C VAL A 144 -23.86 -14.89 25.14
N LEU A 145 -23.31 -13.86 25.79
CA LEU A 145 -22.04 -13.97 26.51
C LEU A 145 -22.11 -14.97 27.67
N GLU A 146 -23.22 -15.03 28.41
CA GLU A 146 -23.44 -16.03 29.45
C GLU A 146 -23.37 -17.45 28.88
N LYS A 147 -24.05 -17.68 27.75
CA LYS A 147 -24.05 -18.99 27.08
C LYS A 147 -22.71 -19.37 26.47
N ILE A 148 -21.92 -18.41 26.00
CA ILE A 148 -20.55 -18.66 25.49
C ILE A 148 -19.64 -19.23 26.60
N ASN A 149 -19.90 -18.89 27.88
CA ASN A 149 -19.10 -19.36 29.02
C ASN A 149 -19.55 -20.73 29.58
N LEU A 150 -20.57 -21.35 28.99
CA LEU A 150 -21.02 -22.69 29.38
C LEU A 150 -20.01 -23.78 28.94
N PRO A 151 -19.89 -24.88 29.68
CA PRO A 151 -18.85 -25.90 29.48
C PRO A 151 -18.89 -26.60 28.11
N GLU A 152 -20.01 -26.55 27.38
CA GLU A 152 -20.14 -27.06 26.02
C GLU A 152 -19.29 -26.29 25.00
N ILE A 153 -18.90 -25.05 25.31
CA ILE A 153 -18.05 -24.19 24.48
C ILE A 153 -16.71 -23.99 25.19
N ILE A 154 -15.64 -24.52 24.59
CA ILE A 154 -14.29 -24.35 25.12
C ILE A 154 -13.70 -23.08 24.50
N ILE A 155 -13.46 -22.05 25.31
CA ILE A 155 -12.83 -20.80 24.86
C ILE A 155 -11.31 -20.98 24.83
N GLU A 156 -10.72 -21.00 23.64
CA GLU A 156 -9.26 -21.06 23.46
C GLU A 156 -8.62 -19.67 23.59
N GLN A 157 -9.31 -18.63 23.14
CA GLN A 157 -8.81 -17.26 23.20
C GLN A 157 -9.95 -16.24 23.15
N LYS A 158 -9.82 -15.14 23.92
CA LYS A 158 -10.68 -13.96 23.81
C LYS A 158 -9.84 -12.75 23.36
N LYS A 159 -10.40 -11.93 22.48
CA LYS A 159 -9.82 -10.64 22.07
C LYS A 159 -10.90 -9.57 21.95
N HIS A 160 -10.53 -8.32 22.21
CA HIS A 160 -11.43 -7.17 22.10
C HIS A 160 -10.82 -6.15 21.15
N TYR A 161 -11.58 -5.74 20.14
CA TYR A 161 -11.15 -4.81 19.12
C TYR A 161 -12.11 -3.63 18.99
N LYS A 162 -11.57 -2.42 18.79
CA LYS A 162 -12.27 -1.38 18.04
C LYS A 162 -11.86 -1.51 16.58
N GLN A 163 -12.84 -1.68 15.69
CA GLN A 163 -12.59 -1.90 14.26
C GLN A 163 -13.12 -0.71 13.46
N PHE A 164 -12.25 -0.16 12.62
CA PHE A 164 -12.57 0.91 11.69
C PHE A 164 -12.38 0.39 10.27
N ASP A 165 -13.47 0.29 9.53
CA ASP A 165 -13.50 -0.18 8.15
C ASP A 165 -13.88 0.98 7.23
N THR A 166 -12.98 1.40 6.35
CA THR A 166 -13.29 2.30 5.24
C THR A 166 -13.35 1.50 3.95
N TYR A 167 -14.48 1.57 3.26
CA TYR A 167 -14.67 0.89 1.98
C TYR A 167 -14.58 1.90 0.83
N PHE A 168 -13.86 1.51 -0.21
CA PHE A 168 -13.64 2.23 -1.45
C PHE A 168 -14.46 1.54 -2.54
N LYS A 169 -15.41 2.28 -3.12
CA LYS A 169 -16.28 1.82 -4.20
C LYS A 169 -15.89 2.49 -5.51
N PHE A 170 -16.02 1.74 -6.59
CA PHE A 170 -15.68 2.15 -7.94
C PHE A 170 -16.89 1.90 -8.84
N ASN A 171 -17.23 2.83 -9.72
CA ASN A 171 -18.44 2.75 -10.55
C ASN A 171 -18.31 1.76 -11.72
N ASN A 172 -17.08 1.41 -12.07
CA ASN A 172 -16.74 0.57 -13.23
C ASN A 172 -16.59 -0.93 -12.89
N THR A 173 -16.76 -1.32 -11.62
CA THR A 173 -16.65 -2.71 -11.17
C THR A 173 -17.50 -2.94 -9.93
N GLU A 174 -17.90 -4.19 -9.69
CA GLU A 174 -18.56 -4.59 -8.44
C GLU A 174 -17.55 -4.84 -7.30
N GLU A 175 -16.25 -4.87 -7.63
CA GLU A 175 -15.17 -5.04 -6.67
C GLU A 175 -15.00 -3.80 -5.78
N MET A 176 -14.59 -4.03 -4.54
CA MET A 176 -14.28 -2.95 -3.59
C MET A 176 -12.95 -3.20 -2.90
N ILE A 177 -12.32 -2.11 -2.47
CA ILE A 177 -11.18 -2.17 -1.54
C ILE A 177 -11.67 -1.79 -0.15
N ARG A 178 -11.39 -2.60 0.85
CA ARG A 178 -11.59 -2.26 2.26
C ARG A 178 -10.26 -2.01 2.93
N TYR A 179 -10.09 -0.81 3.47
CA TYR A 179 -9.07 -0.49 4.46
C TYR A 179 -9.64 -0.75 5.85
N ARG A 180 -8.97 -1.59 6.64
CA ARG A 180 -9.35 -1.92 8.02
C ARG A 180 -8.25 -1.56 8.97
N GLU A 181 -8.56 -0.84 10.04
CA GLU A 181 -7.73 -0.69 11.22
C GLU A 181 -8.34 -1.45 12.38
N ASP A 182 -7.61 -2.45 12.88
CA ASP A 182 -7.97 -3.20 14.09
C ASP A 182 -7.16 -2.65 15.28
N GLU A 183 -7.81 -1.93 16.19
CA GLU A 183 -7.23 -1.55 17.49
C GLU A 183 -7.50 -2.66 18.50
N LEU A 184 -6.48 -3.43 18.85
CA LEU A 184 -6.58 -4.45 19.91
C LEU A 184 -6.53 -3.76 21.27
N LEU A 185 -7.51 -4.03 22.13
CA LEU A 185 -7.58 -3.50 23.49
C LEU A 185 -6.96 -4.47 24.51
N ASP A 186 -6.44 -3.92 25.59
CA ASP A 186 -6.09 -4.67 26.81
C ASP A 186 -7.27 -4.77 27.79
N ASP A 187 -7.07 -5.47 28.91
CA ASP A 187 -8.11 -5.69 29.92
C ASP A 187 -8.57 -4.39 30.63
N LYS A 188 -7.80 -3.29 30.49
CA LYS A 188 -8.14 -1.96 31.02
C LYS A 188 -8.82 -1.07 29.96
N GLY A 189 -9.04 -1.59 28.75
CA GLY A 189 -9.62 -0.87 27.62
C GLY A 189 -8.66 0.07 26.89
N ALA A 190 -7.36 0.01 27.18
CA ALA A 190 -6.34 0.79 26.47
C ALA A 190 -5.90 0.09 25.18
N VAL A 191 -5.51 0.86 24.17
CA VAL A 191 -5.06 0.33 22.88
C VAL A 191 -3.67 -0.29 23.04
N LYS A 192 -3.59 -1.61 22.85
CA LYS A 192 -2.36 -2.40 22.92
C LYS A 192 -1.58 -2.39 21.60
N SER A 193 -2.29 -2.48 20.47
CA SER A 193 -1.68 -2.48 19.14
C SER A 193 -2.70 -2.13 18.07
N VAL A 194 -2.25 -1.44 17.02
CA VAL A 194 -3.07 -1.15 15.83
C VAL A 194 -2.55 -1.96 14.65
N ARG A 195 -3.44 -2.63 13.94
CA ARG A 195 -3.08 -3.39 12.74
C ARG A 195 -3.92 -2.95 11.54
N PRO A 196 -3.34 -2.20 10.59
CA PRO A 196 -4.02 -1.85 9.36
C PRO A 196 -3.90 -2.98 8.31
N ARG A 197 -4.90 -3.12 7.45
CA ARG A 197 -4.97 -4.11 6.36
C ARG A 197 -5.79 -3.58 5.18
N LEU A 198 -5.38 -3.95 3.97
CA LEU A 198 -6.21 -3.85 2.78
C LEU A 198 -6.83 -5.21 2.43
N THR A 199 -8.08 -5.20 2.00
CA THR A 199 -8.77 -6.38 1.45
C THR A 199 -9.50 -5.97 0.19
N MET A 200 -9.17 -6.58 -0.95
CA MET A 200 -10.05 -6.54 -2.11
C MET A 200 -11.15 -7.57 -1.92
N ILE A 201 -12.39 -7.10 -2.02
CA ILE A 201 -13.60 -7.90 -1.91
C ILE A 201 -14.15 -8.04 -3.33
N GLY A 202 -14.03 -9.25 -3.89
CA GLY A 202 -14.57 -9.57 -5.21
C GLY A 202 -15.99 -10.12 -5.16
N ASP A 203 -16.52 -10.44 -6.34
CA ASP A 203 -17.87 -10.95 -6.54
C ASP A 203 -18.10 -12.31 -5.83
N SER A 204 -19.34 -12.52 -5.36
CA SER A 204 -19.81 -13.74 -4.68
C SER A 204 -20.00 -14.88 -5.69
N LYS A 205 -18.94 -15.67 -5.90
CA LYS A 205 -18.96 -16.72 -6.94
C LYS A 205 -19.87 -17.92 -6.66
N HIS A 206 -20.27 -18.24 -5.42
CA HIS A 206 -20.87 -19.57 -5.13
C HIS A 206 -22.23 -19.58 -4.40
N GLY A 207 -22.95 -18.45 -4.37
CA GLY A 207 -24.35 -18.44 -3.92
C GLY A 207 -24.56 -18.86 -2.46
N VAL A 208 -25.83 -18.99 -2.10
CA VAL A 208 -26.32 -19.34 -0.76
C VAL A 208 -26.71 -20.82 -0.75
N HIS A 209 -26.23 -21.61 0.22
CA HIS A 209 -26.63 -23.03 0.31
C HIS A 209 -28.15 -23.16 0.54
N PRO A 210 -28.89 -23.97 -0.25
CA PRO A 210 -30.35 -23.98 -0.26
C PRO A 210 -31.02 -24.24 1.10
N GLU A 211 -30.46 -25.16 1.90
CA GLU A 211 -31.07 -25.57 3.18
C GLU A 211 -30.62 -24.78 4.41
N SER A 212 -29.35 -24.35 4.45
CA SER A 212 -28.75 -23.72 5.63
C SER A 212 -28.63 -22.20 5.50
N LYS A 213 -28.95 -21.67 4.32
CA LYS A 213 -28.77 -20.28 3.92
C LYS A 213 -27.35 -19.72 4.13
N VAL A 214 -26.32 -20.55 4.29
CA VAL A 214 -24.96 -20.04 4.53
C VAL A 214 -24.28 -19.64 3.22
N LEU A 215 -23.64 -18.46 3.21
CA LEU A 215 -22.89 -17.94 2.08
C LEU A 215 -21.61 -18.77 1.89
N LEU A 216 -21.40 -19.28 0.67
CA LEU A 216 -20.16 -19.95 0.28
C LEU A 216 -19.28 -18.95 -0.49
N SER A 217 -18.29 -18.38 0.20
CA SER A 217 -17.10 -17.63 -0.30
C SER A 217 -17.28 -16.43 -1.28
N ARG A 218 -16.66 -15.29 -0.92
CA ARG A 218 -16.21 -14.22 -1.83
C ARG A 218 -14.70 -14.37 -2.02
N SER A 219 -14.18 -14.23 -3.24
CA SER A 219 -12.71 -14.17 -3.46
C SER A 219 -12.15 -12.94 -2.73
N ARG A 220 -11.14 -13.15 -1.86
CA ARG A 220 -10.51 -12.07 -1.08
C ARG A 220 -9.00 -12.04 -1.34
N TYR A 221 -8.53 -10.89 -1.78
CA TYR A 221 -7.09 -10.60 -1.87
C TYR A 221 -6.71 -9.67 -0.76
N ILE A 222 -5.59 -9.96 -0.11
CA ILE A 222 -5.19 -9.31 1.12
C ILE A 222 -3.81 -8.74 0.93
N ALA A 223 -3.63 -7.50 1.38
CA ALA A 223 -2.33 -6.85 1.43
C ALA A 223 -2.13 -6.18 2.79
N GLN A 224 -0.88 -6.08 3.21
CA GLN A 224 -0.55 -5.23 4.36
C GLN A 224 -0.77 -3.76 3.99
N ALA A 225 -1.24 -2.98 4.96
CA ALA A 225 -1.47 -1.57 4.78
C ALA A 225 -0.37 -0.76 5.46
N GLY A 226 0.77 -0.58 4.79
CA GLY A 226 1.93 0.15 5.33
C GLY A 226 1.81 1.68 5.30
N ASN A 227 0.81 2.23 4.60
CA ASN A 227 0.61 3.67 4.45
C ASN A 227 -0.67 4.15 5.17
N SER A 228 -0.85 5.46 5.25
CA SER A 228 -2.04 6.08 5.86
C SER A 228 -3.29 5.90 4.99
N LEU A 229 -4.48 6.00 5.60
CA LEU A 229 -5.75 6.02 4.87
C LEU A 229 -5.77 7.10 3.77
N ARG A 230 -5.19 8.29 4.02
CA ARG A 230 -5.09 9.37 3.03
C ARG A 230 -4.33 8.94 1.78
N PHE A 231 -3.18 8.29 1.96
CA PHE A 231 -2.40 7.75 0.84
C PHE A 231 -3.27 6.81 -0.01
N TYR A 232 -4.01 5.90 0.63
CA TYR A 232 -4.84 4.95 -0.11
C TYR A 232 -6.02 5.61 -0.83
N ARG A 233 -6.60 6.68 -0.27
CA ARG A 233 -7.61 7.49 -0.97
C ARG A 233 -7.06 8.09 -2.25
N GLU A 234 -5.87 8.69 -2.19
CA GLU A 234 -5.22 9.33 -3.34
C GLU A 234 -4.72 8.30 -4.38
N TYR A 235 -4.30 7.12 -3.92
CA TYR A 235 -3.79 6.04 -4.77
C TYR A 235 -4.91 5.30 -5.52
N PHE A 236 -5.96 4.88 -4.79
CA PHE A 236 -7.06 4.14 -5.40
C PHE A 236 -8.03 5.04 -6.15
N ARG A 237 -8.22 6.28 -5.70
CA ARG A 237 -9.18 7.25 -6.25
C ARG A 237 -10.60 6.66 -6.37
N PRO A 238 -11.23 6.24 -5.27
CA PRO A 238 -12.58 5.70 -5.32
C PRO A 238 -13.60 6.77 -5.71
N ASP A 239 -14.65 6.35 -6.41
CA ASP A 239 -15.80 7.19 -6.76
C ASP A 239 -16.64 7.53 -5.52
N SER A 240 -16.72 6.61 -4.56
CA SER A 240 -17.39 6.84 -3.28
C SER A 240 -16.76 6.03 -2.16
N MET A 241 -16.99 6.48 -0.92
CA MET A 241 -16.53 5.79 0.28
C MET A 241 -17.64 5.67 1.29
N PHE A 242 -17.59 4.63 2.11
CA PHE A 242 -18.43 4.54 3.29
C PHE A 242 -17.65 3.87 4.43
N GLU A 243 -18.02 4.20 5.66
CA GLU A 243 -17.30 3.82 6.87
C GLU A 243 -18.15 2.97 7.79
N ILE A 244 -17.51 1.97 8.40
CA ILE A 244 -18.07 1.19 9.49
C ILE A 244 -17.14 1.28 10.69
N GLN A 245 -17.73 1.57 11.84
CA GLN A 245 -17.07 1.48 13.13
C GLN A 245 -17.82 0.50 14.02
N LYS A 246 -17.11 -0.39 14.68
CA LYS A 246 -17.71 -1.35 15.61
C LYS A 246 -16.77 -1.74 16.73
N ASP A 247 -17.37 -2.03 17.87
CA ASP A 247 -16.72 -2.69 18.99
C ASP A 247 -16.95 -4.22 18.86
N ARG A 248 -15.87 -5.00 18.82
CA ARG A 248 -15.91 -6.44 18.58
C ARG A 248 -15.24 -7.20 19.71
N GLN A 249 -16.00 -8.08 20.36
CA GLN A 249 -15.46 -9.16 21.18
C GLN A 249 -15.39 -10.44 20.36
N ARG A 250 -14.17 -10.93 20.11
CA ARG A 250 -13.90 -12.16 19.36
C ARG A 250 -13.51 -13.28 20.31
N PHE A 251 -14.24 -14.38 20.24
CA PHE A 251 -13.98 -15.62 20.95
C PHE A 251 -13.53 -16.66 19.92
N HIS A 252 -12.33 -17.21 20.11
CA HIS A 252 -11.90 -18.42 19.43
C HIS A 252 -12.32 -19.60 20.30
N VAL A 253 -13.20 -20.44 19.77
CA VAL A 253 -13.86 -21.49 20.55
C VAL A 253 -13.78 -22.83 19.85
N SER A 254 -13.85 -23.90 20.63
CA SER A 254 -14.14 -25.24 20.16
C SER A 254 -15.53 -25.66 20.63
N PHE A 255 -16.38 -26.08 19.70
CA PHE A 255 -17.71 -26.60 19.96
C PHE A 255 -17.85 -27.97 19.30
N LYS A 256 -18.16 -29.00 20.10
CA LYS A 256 -18.18 -30.41 19.66
C LYS A 256 -16.91 -30.84 18.92
N GLY A 257 -15.75 -30.34 19.36
CA GLY A 257 -14.44 -30.65 18.78
C GLY A 257 -14.08 -29.88 17.51
N ILE A 258 -14.93 -28.97 17.03
CA ILE A 258 -14.67 -28.15 15.83
C ILE A 258 -14.47 -26.69 16.22
N LYS A 259 -13.48 -26.05 15.58
CA LYS A 259 -13.10 -24.67 15.86
C LYS A 259 -13.97 -23.65 15.12
N PHE A 260 -14.42 -22.64 15.86
CA PHE A 260 -15.19 -21.50 15.36
C PHE A 260 -14.66 -20.19 15.94
N PHE A 261 -14.92 -19.10 15.24
CA PHE A 261 -14.85 -17.75 15.79
C PHE A 261 -16.27 -17.26 16.06
N ILE A 262 -16.56 -16.85 17.28
CA ILE A 262 -17.79 -16.13 17.63
C ILE A 262 -17.39 -14.67 17.81
N ASN A 263 -17.92 -13.78 16.96
CA ASN A 263 -17.78 -12.35 17.10
C ASN A 263 -19.08 -11.77 17.65
N VAL A 264 -18.96 -11.03 18.74
CA VAL A 264 -20.05 -10.24 19.30
C VAL A 264 -19.75 -8.78 18.97
N ASP A 265 -20.57 -8.21 18.11
CA ASP A 265 -20.35 -6.89 17.51
C ASP A 265 -21.38 -5.90 18.03
N THR A 266 -20.92 -4.75 18.50
CA THR A 266 -21.75 -3.56 18.71
C THR A 266 -21.40 -2.54 17.64
N MET A 267 -22.37 -2.21 16.78
CA MET A 267 -22.16 -1.28 15.68
C MET A 267 -22.22 0.15 16.20
N VAL A 268 -21.11 0.87 16.04
CA VAL A 268 -20.96 2.28 16.47
C VAL A 268 -21.33 3.22 15.33
N GLN A 269 -20.93 2.88 14.11
CA GLN A 269 -21.29 3.65 12.91
C GLN A 269 -21.43 2.70 11.72
N PRO A 270 -22.57 2.68 11.02
CA PRO A 270 -23.86 3.22 11.47
C PRO A 270 -24.37 2.48 12.71
N GLU A 271 -25.20 3.13 13.54
CA GLU A 271 -25.80 2.54 14.76
C GLU A 271 -26.94 1.55 14.42
N ILE A 272 -26.62 0.49 13.68
CA ILE A 272 -27.60 -0.51 13.21
C ILE A 272 -27.90 -1.63 14.24
N GLY A 273 -27.33 -1.51 15.44
CA GLY A 273 -27.56 -2.40 16.58
C GLY A 273 -26.42 -3.36 16.87
N LYS A 274 -26.77 -4.48 17.50
CA LYS A 274 -25.83 -5.49 17.98
C LYS A 274 -25.99 -6.78 17.19
N PHE A 275 -24.89 -7.48 16.96
CA PHE A 275 -24.87 -8.68 16.13
C PHE A 275 -23.97 -9.75 16.72
N VAL A 276 -24.34 -11.00 16.49
CA VAL A 276 -23.50 -12.17 16.73
C VAL A 276 -23.16 -12.80 15.39
N GLU A 277 -21.88 -12.93 15.10
CA GLU A 277 -21.37 -13.45 13.85
C GLU A 277 -20.49 -14.67 14.13
N ILE A 278 -20.91 -15.84 13.65
CA ILE A 278 -20.17 -17.09 13.77
C ILE A 278 -19.43 -17.33 12.46
N LYS A 279 -18.13 -17.62 12.57
CA LYS A 279 -17.22 -17.82 11.43
C LYS A 279 -16.42 -19.10 11.55
N SER A 280 -16.20 -19.75 10.42
CA SER A 280 -15.16 -20.77 10.25
C SER A 280 -14.54 -20.66 8.86
N LYS A 281 -13.29 -21.11 8.72
CA LYS A 281 -12.59 -21.20 7.43
C LYS A 281 -12.17 -22.65 7.18
N THR A 282 -12.23 -23.08 5.93
CA THR A 282 -11.73 -24.40 5.51
C THR A 282 -11.33 -24.41 4.05
N TRP A 283 -10.47 -25.35 3.67
CA TRP A 283 -10.07 -25.59 2.28
C TRP A 283 -10.94 -26.64 1.59
N SER A 284 -11.78 -27.37 2.33
CA SER A 284 -12.62 -28.45 1.81
C SER A 284 -14.10 -28.06 1.78
N ARG A 285 -14.75 -28.24 0.62
CA ARG A 285 -16.20 -28.01 0.47
C ARG A 285 -17.02 -28.94 1.37
N ILE A 286 -16.63 -30.21 1.49
CA ILE A 286 -17.32 -31.20 2.33
C ILE A 286 -17.23 -30.79 3.81
N ASP A 287 -16.05 -30.36 4.27
CA ASP A 287 -15.88 -29.83 5.62
C ASP A 287 -16.72 -28.55 5.83
N ALA A 288 -16.86 -27.74 4.78
CA ALA A 288 -17.69 -26.54 4.84
C ALA A 288 -19.19 -26.86 5.07
N GLU A 289 -19.72 -27.89 4.40
CA GLU A 289 -21.09 -28.36 4.60
C GLU A 289 -21.30 -28.90 6.03
N GLN A 290 -20.35 -29.68 6.55
CA GLN A 290 -20.40 -30.19 7.93
C GLN A 290 -20.37 -29.06 8.97
N LYS A 291 -19.43 -28.12 8.83
CA LYS A 291 -19.33 -26.93 9.67
C LYS A 291 -20.59 -26.07 9.62
N THR A 292 -21.21 -25.97 8.46
CA THR A 292 -22.47 -25.25 8.29
C THR A 292 -23.61 -25.85 9.13
N ARG A 293 -23.75 -27.19 9.16
CA ARG A 293 -24.73 -27.85 10.04
C ARG A 293 -24.45 -27.63 11.52
N LEU A 294 -23.17 -27.61 11.89
CA LEU A 294 -22.75 -27.33 13.27
C LEU A 294 -22.99 -25.88 13.69
N ILE A 295 -22.87 -24.91 12.77
CA ILE A 295 -23.23 -23.51 13.05
C ILE A 295 -24.70 -23.39 13.42
N ALA A 296 -25.61 -24.09 12.74
CA ALA A 296 -27.02 -24.08 13.11
C ALA A 296 -27.26 -24.62 14.54
N SER A 297 -26.54 -25.68 14.92
CA SER A 297 -26.58 -26.22 16.29
C SER A 297 -25.98 -25.24 17.32
N LEU A 298 -24.90 -24.55 16.96
CA LEU A 298 -24.25 -23.56 17.82
C LEU A 298 -25.13 -22.32 18.00
N LEU A 299 -25.79 -21.85 16.95
CA LEU A 299 -26.78 -20.77 17.04
C LEU A 299 -27.90 -21.14 18.02
N ALA A 300 -28.50 -22.33 17.85
CA ALA A 300 -29.55 -22.81 18.74
C ALA A 300 -29.07 -22.89 20.20
N PHE A 301 -27.84 -23.36 20.44
CA PHE A 301 -27.23 -23.39 21.77
C PHE A 301 -27.10 -21.99 22.37
N LEU A 302 -26.68 -21.00 21.57
CA LEU A 302 -26.61 -19.59 21.96
C LEU A 302 -28.01 -18.94 22.10
N GLY A 303 -29.09 -19.66 21.82
CA GLY A 303 -30.46 -19.13 21.82
C GLY A 303 -30.76 -18.20 20.66
N LEU A 304 -30.08 -18.39 19.53
CA LEU A 304 -30.24 -17.62 18.32
C LEU A 304 -30.97 -18.46 17.28
N GLU A 305 -31.96 -17.87 16.62
CA GLU A 305 -32.72 -18.55 15.57
C GLU A 305 -31.99 -18.46 14.23
N ALA A 306 -31.82 -19.62 13.57
CA ALA A 306 -31.19 -19.68 12.25
C ALA A 306 -31.99 -18.93 11.16
N GLN A 307 -33.31 -18.75 11.36
CA GLN A 307 -34.16 -18.02 10.43
C GLN A 307 -33.89 -16.51 10.43
N SER A 308 -33.39 -15.97 11.55
CA SER A 308 -32.97 -14.57 11.72
C SER A 308 -31.56 -14.31 11.18
N ALA A 309 -30.96 -15.29 10.49
CA ALA A 309 -29.66 -15.14 9.87
C ALA A 309 -29.69 -14.11 8.73
N ILE A 310 -28.75 -13.17 8.80
CA ILE A 310 -28.53 -12.11 7.83
C ILE A 310 -27.31 -12.47 6.99
N HIS A 311 -27.48 -12.50 5.67
CA HIS A 311 -26.42 -12.84 4.72
C HIS A 311 -25.74 -11.61 4.11
N GLN A 312 -26.38 -10.46 4.24
CA GLN A 312 -25.84 -9.17 3.81
C GLN A 312 -24.63 -8.79 4.65
N ASP A 313 -23.58 -8.30 3.99
CA ASP A 313 -22.45 -7.70 4.68
C ASP A 313 -22.90 -6.41 5.38
N TYR A 314 -22.16 -5.98 6.41
CA TYR A 314 -22.57 -4.78 7.17
C TYR A 314 -22.69 -3.51 6.31
N HIS A 315 -21.97 -3.46 5.17
CA HIS A 315 -22.05 -2.35 4.22
C HIS A 315 -23.30 -2.35 3.35
N GLU A 316 -24.01 -3.47 3.31
CA GLU A 316 -25.24 -3.68 2.53
C GLU A 316 -26.49 -3.46 3.40
N LEU A 317 -26.32 -3.52 4.73
CA LEU A 317 -27.38 -3.22 5.69
C LEU A 317 -27.66 -1.72 5.66
N LYS A 318 -28.72 -1.34 4.94
CA LYS A 318 -29.27 0.02 4.99
C LYS A 318 -29.99 0.22 6.32
N ASN A 319 -29.92 1.45 6.84
CA ASN A 319 -30.87 1.92 7.86
C ASN A 319 -32.30 1.84 7.32
#